data_AF-A0A6V7LK43-F1
#
_entry.id   AF-A0A6V7LK43-F1
#
_cell.length_a   1.000
_cell.length_b   1.000
_cell.length_c   1.000
_cell.angle_alpha   90.00
_cell.angle_beta   90.00
_cell.angle_gamma   90.00
#
_symmetry.space_group_name_H-M   'P 1'
#
loop_
_entity.id
_entity.type
_entity.pdbx_description
1 polymer ?
#
loop_
_entity_poly.entity_id
_entity_poly.type
_entity_poly.pdbx_seq_one_letter_code
_entity_poly.pdbx_strand_id
1 'polypeptide(L)'
;PVGASKRPSSVLVEGPNSLQETISEIPTSLNIERYESGRAEAMGALCRIFCAKKTGEEILPVYLARFYQAMYRGLKVEESRECGETLASILVNSVDLFRLDLDGVEMLTPSVLTALELVLPDKDLKLRSSNVTKIELRRASIQMLISLLALPLHYQ
;
A
#
# COMPACT_ATOMS: atom_id res chain seq x y z
N PRO A 1 17.40 -6.69 60.75
CA PRO A 1 18.69 -6.05 60.37
C PRO A 1 18.87 -6.11 58.83
N VAL A 2 18.29 -5.19 58.06
CA VAL A 2 18.82 -3.85 57.69
C VAL A 2 20.20 -3.91 57.04
N GLY A 3 20.27 -3.56 55.75
CA GLY A 3 21.52 -3.37 55.00
C GLY A 3 21.25 -3.01 53.54
N ALA A 4 20.99 -1.73 53.28
CA ALA A 4 20.49 -1.17 52.03
C ALA A 4 21.46 -1.23 50.84
N SER A 5 20.89 -1.44 49.64
CA SER A 5 21.56 -1.30 48.34
C SER A 5 21.81 0.19 48.05
N LYS A 6 23.08 0.58 47.88
CA LYS A 6 23.49 1.96 47.58
C LYS A 6 23.17 2.29 46.11
N ARG A 7 22.27 3.26 45.90
CA ARG A 7 22.06 3.92 44.60
C ARG A 7 23.29 4.76 44.23
N PRO A 8 23.80 4.71 42.98
CA PRO A 8 24.66 5.76 42.47
C PRO A 8 23.81 7.00 42.10
N SER A 9 24.33 8.14 42.51
CA SER A 9 23.68 9.44 42.65
C SER A 9 23.36 10.14 41.31
N SER A 10 22.32 10.97 41.36
CA SER A 10 21.91 11.91 40.33
C SER A 10 23.02 12.88 39.94
N VAL A 11 23.20 13.07 38.63
CA VAL A 11 23.89 14.25 38.09
C VAL A 11 22.86 15.39 38.07
N LEU A 12 23.02 16.36 38.97
CA LEU A 12 22.34 17.65 38.91
C LEU A 12 23.04 18.49 37.84
N VAL A 13 22.35 18.76 36.73
CA VAL A 13 22.77 19.78 35.77
C VAL A 13 22.02 21.06 36.12
N GLU A 14 22.65 21.91 36.93
CA GLU A 14 22.23 23.30 37.09
C GLU A 14 22.81 24.12 35.92
N GLY A 15 21.93 24.61 35.06
CA GLY A 15 22.28 25.53 33.97
C GLY A 15 21.01 26.07 33.31
N PRO A 16 20.80 27.40 33.25
CA PRO A 16 19.59 27.97 32.71
C PRO A 16 19.70 27.94 31.19
N ASN A 17 19.06 26.96 30.54
CA ASN A 17 18.55 27.03 29.15
C ASN A 17 17.95 25.67 28.71
N SER A 18 17.15 25.03 29.56
CA SER A 18 16.44 23.77 29.22
C SER A 18 15.16 24.02 28.39
N LEU A 19 15.20 24.96 27.45
CA LEU A 19 14.13 25.22 26.48
C LEU A 19 14.72 25.53 25.09
N GLN A 20 15.71 24.76 24.67
CA GLN A 20 15.88 24.50 23.24
C GLN A 20 15.31 23.11 23.00
N GLU A 21 14.04 23.07 22.61
CA GLU A 21 13.45 21.91 21.97
C GLU A 21 14.39 21.48 20.84
N THR A 22 15.20 20.45 21.07
CA THR A 22 15.71 19.62 20.00
C THR A 22 14.47 19.02 19.34
N ILE A 23 13.91 19.74 18.37
CA ILE A 23 13.10 19.18 17.30
C ILE A 23 13.98 18.07 16.73
N SER A 24 13.75 16.86 17.23
CA SER A 24 14.42 15.66 16.77
C SER A 24 14.34 15.68 15.25
N GLU A 25 15.49 15.85 14.59
CA GLU A 25 15.56 15.89 13.13
C GLU A 25 14.90 14.61 12.61
N ILE A 26 13.66 14.75 12.12
CA ILE A 26 12.96 13.65 11.48
C ILE A 26 13.84 13.29 10.28
N PRO A 27 14.34 12.03 10.18
CA PRO A 27 15.14 11.59 9.05
C PRO A 27 14.49 12.07 7.74
N THR A 28 15.25 12.59 6.79
CA THR A 28 14.72 13.11 5.51
C THR A 28 13.90 12.08 4.73
N SER A 29 14.03 10.78 5.06
CA SER A 29 13.20 9.67 4.58
C SER A 29 11.79 9.60 5.18
N LEU A 30 11.51 10.29 6.28
CA LEU A 30 10.25 10.30 7.02
C LEU A 30 9.50 11.64 6.89
N ASN A 31 9.83 12.45 5.89
CA ASN A 31 9.07 13.67 5.61
C ASN A 31 7.66 13.34 5.07
N ILE A 32 6.70 14.23 5.30
CA ILE A 32 5.31 14.02 4.89
C ILE A 32 5.15 13.95 3.37
N GLU A 33 6.06 14.56 2.62
CA GLU A 33 6.09 14.54 1.16
C GLU A 33 6.38 13.14 0.59
N ARG A 34 7.14 12.32 1.32
CA ARG A 34 7.46 10.94 0.92
C ARG A 34 6.49 9.91 1.47
N TYR A 35 5.51 10.30 2.28
CA TYR A 35 4.55 9.37 2.87
C TYR A 35 3.78 8.60 1.80
N GLU A 36 3.20 9.29 0.81
CA GLU A 36 2.44 8.63 -0.26
C GLU A 36 3.33 7.78 -1.17
N SER A 37 4.55 8.21 -1.45
CA SER A 37 5.51 7.43 -2.23
C SER A 37 5.97 6.16 -1.50
N GLY A 38 6.26 6.26 -0.20
CA GLY A 38 6.59 5.12 0.64
C GLY A 38 5.43 4.13 0.78
N ARG A 39 4.21 4.66 0.94
CA ARG A 39 2.98 3.86 0.94
C ARG A 39 2.77 3.15 -0.41
N ALA A 40 2.99 3.84 -1.52
CA ALA A 40 2.88 3.28 -2.86
C ALA A 40 3.89 2.15 -3.09
N GLU A 41 5.15 2.32 -2.69
CA GLU A 41 6.18 1.27 -2.82
C GLU A 41 5.85 0.06 -1.93
N ALA A 42 5.42 0.30 -0.69
CA ALA A 42 5.03 -0.78 0.23
C ALA A 42 3.84 -1.58 -0.33
N MET A 43 2.81 -0.90 -0.86
CA MET A 43 1.68 -1.55 -1.50
C MET A 43 2.10 -2.31 -2.77
N GLY A 44 2.95 -1.73 -3.60
CA GLY A 44 3.50 -2.40 -4.78
C GLY A 44 4.31 -3.65 -4.43
N ALA A 45 5.12 -3.59 -3.36
CA ALA A 45 5.84 -4.75 -2.83
C ALA A 45 4.89 -5.85 -2.33
N LEU A 46 3.84 -5.49 -1.59
CA LEU A 46 2.81 -6.45 -1.16
C LEU A 46 2.14 -7.11 -2.37
N CYS A 47 1.75 -6.34 -3.38
CA CYS A 47 1.19 -6.89 -4.62
C CYS A 47 2.16 -7.89 -5.26
N ARG A 48 3.44 -7.54 -5.41
CA ARG A 48 4.46 -8.46 -5.98
C ARG A 48 4.62 -9.75 -5.18
N ILE A 49 4.59 -9.67 -3.84
CA ILE A 49 4.68 -10.86 -2.97
C ILE A 49 3.51 -11.81 -3.23
N PHE A 50 2.27 -11.31 -3.15
CA PHE A 50 1.08 -12.15 -3.36
C PHE A 50 0.97 -12.60 -4.83
N CYS A 51 1.39 -11.77 -5.78
CA CYS A 51 1.41 -12.11 -7.19
C CYS A 51 2.50 -13.13 -7.58
N ALA A 52 3.49 -13.37 -6.71
CA ALA A 52 4.55 -14.35 -6.92
C ALA A 52 4.21 -15.76 -6.42
N LYS A 53 3.01 -15.96 -5.84
CA LYS A 53 2.55 -17.24 -5.28
C LYS A 53 2.70 -18.37 -6.32
N LYS A 54 3.42 -19.42 -5.95
CA LYS A 54 3.67 -20.62 -6.79
C LYS A 54 2.72 -21.76 -6.43
N THR A 55 2.65 -22.76 -7.31
CA THR A 55 1.87 -23.98 -7.08
C THR A 55 2.36 -24.71 -5.82
N GLY A 56 1.43 -25.02 -4.92
CA GLY A 56 1.72 -25.73 -3.66
C GLY A 56 2.15 -24.84 -2.50
N GLU A 57 2.29 -23.52 -2.70
CA GLU A 57 2.47 -22.58 -1.58
C GLU A 57 1.13 -22.32 -0.89
N GLU A 58 1.11 -22.50 0.43
CA GLU A 58 -0.04 -22.19 1.29
C GLU A 58 0.13 -20.79 1.90
N ILE A 59 -0.85 -19.91 1.69
CA ILE A 59 -0.93 -18.61 2.33
C ILE A 59 -1.99 -18.69 3.41
N LEU A 60 -1.61 -18.46 4.67
CA LEU A 60 -2.57 -18.50 5.77
C LEU A 60 -3.70 -17.47 5.56
N PRO A 61 -4.97 -17.83 5.88
CA PRO A 61 -6.12 -16.94 5.68
C PRO A 61 -5.98 -15.56 6.34
N VAL A 62 -5.29 -15.48 7.49
CA VAL A 62 -5.05 -14.21 8.19
C VAL A 62 -4.19 -13.23 7.36
N TYR A 63 -3.27 -13.73 6.54
CA TYR A 63 -2.43 -12.90 5.69
C TYR A 63 -3.21 -12.42 4.46
N LEU A 64 -4.05 -13.27 3.87
CA LEU A 64 -4.98 -12.86 2.81
C LEU A 64 -5.93 -11.78 3.29
N ALA A 65 -6.56 -11.96 4.46
CA ALA A 65 -7.47 -10.96 5.03
C ALA A 65 -6.79 -9.59 5.22
N ARG A 66 -5.56 -9.57 5.76
CA ARG A 66 -4.78 -8.34 5.95
C ARG A 66 -4.39 -7.70 4.62
N PHE A 67 -3.98 -8.51 3.65
CA PHE A 67 -3.65 -8.04 2.31
C PHE A 67 -4.87 -7.42 1.63
N TYR A 68 -6.03 -8.09 1.64
CA TYR A 68 -7.25 -7.57 1.04
C TYR A 68 -7.74 -6.29 1.72
N GLN A 69 -7.61 -6.18 3.05
CA GLN A 69 -7.91 -4.95 3.76
C GLN A 69 -6.97 -3.80 3.34
N ALA A 70 -5.68 -4.08 3.12
CA ALA A 70 -4.73 -3.09 2.62
C ALA A 70 -5.07 -2.67 1.18
N MET A 71 -5.41 -3.64 0.32
CA MET A 71 -5.85 -3.39 -1.06
C MET A 71 -7.10 -2.53 -1.11
N TYR A 72 -8.12 -2.82 -0.29
CA TYR A 72 -9.35 -2.02 -0.22
C TYR A 72 -9.07 -0.55 0.10
N ARG A 73 -8.17 -0.28 1.06
CA ARG A 73 -7.77 1.08 1.42
C ARG A 73 -6.89 1.74 0.36
N GLY A 74 -6.07 0.98 -0.35
CA GLY A 74 -5.17 1.48 -1.38
C GLY A 74 -5.85 1.76 -2.72
N LEU A 75 -6.92 1.02 -3.04
CA LEU A 75 -7.73 1.16 -4.25
C LEU A 75 -8.88 2.17 -4.12
N LYS A 76 -9.09 2.72 -2.92
CA LYS A 76 -10.16 3.70 -2.70
C LYS A 76 -9.95 4.91 -3.63
N VAL A 77 -10.94 5.17 -4.48
CA VAL A 77 -11.00 6.36 -5.33
C VAL A 77 -11.58 7.50 -4.51
N GLU A 78 -10.86 8.60 -4.40
CA GLU A 78 -11.30 9.80 -3.70
C GLU A 78 -12.24 10.66 -4.58
N GLU A 79 -13.02 11.54 -3.97
CA GLU A 79 -14.03 12.38 -4.65
C GLU A 79 -13.43 13.26 -5.75
N SER A 80 -12.15 13.64 -5.61
CA SER A 80 -11.42 14.42 -6.60
C SER A 80 -11.22 13.69 -7.94
N ARG A 81 -11.48 12.38 -7.98
CA ARG A 81 -11.22 11.49 -9.12
C ARG A 81 -9.81 11.67 -9.69
N GLU A 82 -8.84 11.88 -8.81
CA GLU A 82 -7.42 11.86 -9.16
C GLU A 82 -6.85 10.46 -8.89
N CYS A 83 -5.96 10.00 -9.77
CA CYS A 83 -5.25 8.74 -9.56
C CYS A 83 -4.01 9.01 -8.69
N GLY A 84 -4.07 8.61 -7.42
CA GLY A 84 -2.96 8.72 -6.48
C GLY A 84 -1.83 7.70 -6.74
N GLU A 85 -0.66 7.95 -6.14
CA GLU A 85 0.53 7.07 -6.24
C GLU A 85 0.23 5.64 -5.79
N THR A 86 -0.46 5.52 -4.65
CA THR A 86 -0.78 4.21 -4.05
C THR A 86 -1.66 3.38 -4.99
N LEU A 87 -2.74 3.96 -5.51
CA LEU A 87 -3.65 3.28 -6.44
C LEU A 87 -2.92 2.89 -7.73
N ALA A 88 -2.15 3.82 -8.31
CA ALA A 88 -1.34 3.55 -9.50
C ALA A 88 -0.38 2.39 -9.27
N SER A 89 0.39 2.41 -8.17
CA SER A 89 1.36 1.38 -7.81
C SER A 89 0.71 0.00 -7.63
N ILE A 90 -0.47 -0.05 -7.00
CA ILE A 90 -1.23 -1.31 -6.89
C ILE A 90 -1.54 -1.84 -8.28
N LEU A 91 -2.15 -1.04 -9.17
CA LEU A 91 -2.56 -1.50 -10.50
C LEU A 91 -1.39 -2.01 -11.34
N VAL A 92 -0.23 -1.35 -11.35
CA VAL A 92 0.95 -1.83 -12.10
C VAL A 92 1.59 -3.08 -11.51
N ASN A 93 1.50 -3.31 -10.20
CA ASN A 93 2.17 -4.43 -9.54
C ASN A 93 1.26 -5.65 -9.28
N SER A 94 -0.03 -5.58 -9.60
CA SER A 94 -1.00 -6.64 -9.31
C SER A 94 -1.70 -7.23 -10.53
N VAL A 95 -1.19 -7.02 -11.76
CA VAL A 95 -1.87 -7.39 -13.02
C VAL A 95 -2.33 -8.85 -13.10
N ASP A 96 -1.61 -9.77 -12.46
CA ASP A 96 -1.91 -11.21 -12.46
C ASP A 96 -2.71 -11.67 -11.22
N LEU A 97 -3.11 -10.77 -10.32
CA LEU A 97 -3.71 -11.10 -9.02
C LEU A 97 -4.90 -12.06 -9.13
N PHE A 98 -5.85 -11.78 -10.02
CA PHE A 98 -7.03 -12.63 -10.21
C PHE A 98 -6.73 -13.96 -10.92
N ARG A 99 -5.59 -14.07 -11.62
CA ARG A 99 -5.19 -15.31 -12.30
C ARG A 99 -4.65 -16.36 -11.33
N LEU A 100 -4.29 -15.94 -10.13
CA LEU A 100 -3.71 -16.82 -9.11
C LEU A 100 -4.75 -17.56 -8.29
N ASP A 101 -6.02 -17.20 -8.46
CA ASP A 101 -7.16 -17.84 -7.78
C ASP A 101 -6.90 -17.97 -6.28
N LEU A 102 -6.52 -16.85 -5.65
CA LEU A 102 -6.32 -16.79 -4.21
C LEU A 102 -7.67 -16.82 -3.51
N ASP A 103 -7.78 -17.54 -2.40
CA ASP A 103 -9.03 -17.67 -1.64
C ASP A 103 -9.61 -16.30 -1.26
N GLY A 104 -10.79 -15.97 -1.80
CA GLY A 104 -11.49 -14.72 -1.51
C GLY A 104 -11.03 -13.50 -2.31
N VAL A 105 -10.19 -13.67 -3.33
CA VAL A 105 -9.68 -12.56 -4.17
C VAL A 105 -10.82 -11.80 -4.87
N GLU A 106 -11.93 -12.47 -5.17
CA GLU A 106 -13.13 -11.91 -5.77
C GLU A 106 -13.76 -10.78 -4.94
N MET A 107 -13.49 -10.73 -3.63
CA MET A 107 -13.91 -9.63 -2.76
C MET A 107 -13.29 -8.28 -3.16
N LEU A 108 -12.16 -8.30 -3.86
CA LEU A 108 -11.51 -7.09 -4.38
C LEU A 108 -12.13 -6.60 -5.69
N THR A 109 -12.90 -7.44 -6.40
CA THR A 109 -13.44 -7.13 -7.73
C THR A 109 -14.15 -5.78 -7.80
N PRO A 110 -15.06 -5.41 -6.88
CA PRO A 110 -15.73 -4.11 -6.95
C PRO A 110 -14.75 -2.93 -6.82
N SER A 111 -13.78 -3.05 -5.90
CA SER A 111 -12.79 -1.99 -5.67
C SER A 111 -11.83 -1.83 -6.84
N VAL A 112 -11.39 -2.94 -7.42
CA VAL A 112 -10.56 -2.93 -8.64
C VAL A 112 -11.35 -2.34 -9.80
N LEU A 113 -12.61 -2.74 -9.99
CA LEU A 113 -13.43 -2.22 -11.09
C LEU A 113 -13.60 -0.70 -10.99
N THR A 114 -13.91 -0.17 -9.80
CA THR A 114 -13.98 1.29 -9.59
C THR A 114 -12.66 2.00 -9.90
N ALA A 115 -11.52 1.41 -9.54
CA ALA A 115 -10.20 1.95 -9.89
C ALA A 115 -9.93 1.89 -11.41
N LEU A 116 -10.36 0.84 -12.09
CA LEU A 116 -10.24 0.71 -13.55
C LEU A 116 -11.14 1.71 -14.29
N GLU A 117 -12.36 1.96 -13.80
CA GLU A 117 -13.28 2.98 -14.31
C GLU A 117 -12.74 4.40 -14.14
N LEU A 118 -11.83 4.63 -13.19
CA LEU A 118 -11.10 5.89 -13.08
C LEU A 118 -10.05 6.02 -14.18
N VAL A 119 -9.27 4.96 -14.42
CA VAL A 119 -8.05 5.02 -15.25
C VAL A 119 -8.32 4.82 -16.75
N LEU A 120 -9.23 3.91 -17.11
CA LEU A 120 -9.41 3.46 -18.50
C LEU A 120 -10.22 4.42 -19.39
N PRO A 121 -11.29 5.08 -18.93
CA PRO A 121 -12.08 5.97 -19.77
C PRO A 121 -11.40 7.31 -20.04
N ASP A 122 -10.68 7.85 -19.05
CA ASP A 122 -10.22 9.23 -19.06
C ASP A 122 -8.98 9.42 -19.96
N LYS A 123 -9.06 10.38 -20.89
CA LYS A 123 -7.92 10.80 -21.72
C LYS A 123 -7.05 11.83 -20.99
N ASP A 124 -7.66 12.58 -20.07
CA ASP A 124 -7.06 13.66 -19.29
C ASP A 124 -6.84 13.27 -17.82
N LEU A 125 -6.69 11.96 -17.55
CA LEU A 125 -6.46 11.40 -16.21
C LEU A 125 -5.43 12.23 -15.43
N LYS A 126 -5.83 12.76 -14.28
CA LYS A 126 -4.93 13.45 -13.34
C LYS A 126 -4.17 12.43 -12.53
N LEU A 127 -2.97 12.09 -13.01
CA LEU A 127 -2.06 11.16 -12.35
C LEU A 127 -1.12 11.90 -11.41
N ARG A 128 -1.24 11.62 -10.11
CA ARG A 128 -0.34 12.08 -9.06
C ARG A 128 0.69 10.99 -8.81
N SER A 129 1.56 10.72 -9.77
CA SER A 129 2.67 9.77 -9.60
C SER A 129 3.85 10.15 -10.47
N SER A 130 5.05 10.11 -9.89
CA SER A 130 6.31 10.37 -10.59
C SER A 130 6.94 9.09 -11.17
N ASN A 131 6.60 7.93 -10.62
CA ASN A 131 7.25 6.65 -10.96
C ASN A 131 6.49 5.81 -11.99
N VAL A 132 5.23 6.14 -12.27
CA VAL A 132 4.37 5.39 -13.19
C VAL A 132 3.88 6.31 -14.29
N THR A 133 4.09 5.93 -15.54
CA THR A 133 3.56 6.69 -16.68
C THR A 133 2.08 6.36 -16.95
N LYS A 134 1.34 7.29 -17.57
CA LYS A 134 -0.05 7.03 -17.99
C LYS A 134 -0.17 5.81 -18.91
N ILE A 135 0.83 5.58 -19.78
CA ILE A 135 0.84 4.48 -20.74
C ILE A 135 0.99 3.14 -20.03
N GLU A 136 1.97 3.03 -19.12
CA GLU A 136 2.17 1.82 -18.31
C GLU A 136 0.97 1.53 -17.44
N LEU A 137 0.42 2.56 -16.78
CA LEU A 137 -0.76 2.43 -15.94
C LEU A 137 -1.97 1.91 -16.73
N ARG A 138 -2.20 2.47 -17.93
CA ARG A 138 -3.32 2.05 -18.79
C ARG A 138 -3.11 0.61 -19.28
N ARG A 139 -1.88 0.24 -19.68
CA ARG A 139 -1.53 -1.14 -20.07
C ARG A 139 -1.77 -2.12 -18.93
N ALA A 140 -1.29 -1.82 -17.73
CA ALA A 140 -1.49 -2.66 -16.55
C ALA A 140 -2.97 -2.79 -16.18
N SER A 141 -3.72 -1.69 -16.27
CA SER A 141 -5.16 -1.67 -16.02
C SER A 141 -5.93 -2.56 -17.00
N ILE A 142 -5.54 -2.58 -18.28
CA ILE A 142 -6.12 -3.51 -19.27
C ILE A 142 -5.78 -4.96 -18.92
N GLN A 143 -4.53 -5.24 -18.53
CA GLN A 143 -4.12 -6.60 -18.13
C GLN A 143 -4.87 -7.10 -16.90
N MET A 144 -5.06 -6.21 -15.91
CA MET A 144 -5.89 -6.48 -14.73
C MET A 144 -7.35 -6.76 -15.13
N LEU A 145 -7.91 -5.99 -16.06
CA LEU A 145 -9.28 -6.24 -16.53
C LEU A 145 -9.39 -7.61 -17.24
N ILE A 146 -8.37 -8.00 -18.01
CA ILE A 146 -8.32 -9.31 -18.66
C ILE A 146 -8.21 -10.44 -17.64
N SER A 147 -7.45 -10.26 -16.54
CA SER A 147 -7.36 -11.28 -15.49
C SER A 147 -8.68 -11.48 -14.73
N LEU A 148 -9.53 -10.44 -14.65
CA LEU A 148 -10.89 -10.54 -14.13
C LEU A 148 -11.83 -11.38 -15.01
N LEU A 149 -11.63 -11.43 -16.33
CA LEU A 149 -12.50 -12.20 -17.24
C LEU A 149 -12.41 -13.72 -17.03
N ALA A 150 -11.34 -14.18 -16.38
CA ALA A 150 -11.15 -15.57 -16.01
C ALA A 150 -11.87 -15.94 -14.70
N LEU A 151 -12.50 -14.98 -14.00
CA LEU A 151 -13.35 -15.29 -12.85
C LEU A 151 -14.47 -16.21 -13.32
N PRO A 152 -14.61 -17.41 -12.71
CA PRO A 152 -15.70 -18.29 -13.08
C PRO A 152 -17.01 -17.54 -12.84
N LEU A 153 -17.90 -17.58 -13.81
CA LEU A 153 -19.29 -17.17 -13.66
C LEU A 153 -19.97 -18.15 -12.67
N HIS A 154 -19.59 -18.11 -11.40
CA HIS A 154 -20.09 -18.99 -10.34
C HIS A 154 -21.59 -18.79 -10.05
N TYR A 155 -22.21 -17.77 -10.67
CA TYR A 155 -23.63 -17.43 -10.53
C TYR A 155 -24.34 -17.41 -11.89
N GLN A 156 -24.20 -18.47 -12.67
CA GLN A 156 -25.16 -18.81 -13.73
C GLN A 156 -26.10 -19.92 -13.27
#